data_AF-A0A954HYX5-F1
#
_entry.id   AF-A0A954HYX5-F1
#
_cell.length_a   1.000
_cell.length_b   1.000
_cell.length_c   1.000
_cell.angle_alpha   90.00
_cell.angle_beta   90.00
_cell.angle_gamma   90.00
#
_symmetry.space_group_name_H-M   'P 1'
#
loop_
_entity.id
_entity.type
_entity.pdbx_description
1 polymer ?
#
loop_
_entity_poly.entity_id
_entity_poly.type
_entity_poly.pdbx_seq_one_letter_code
_entity_poly.pdbx_strand_id
1 'polypeptide(L)'
;MCRTQITSTECRRRSAVFCGCIYASLWLTPASPSAGEPAGATIQLVERVEVAGPIIHLADLIETEGVDERLSQRLREIDLAAESVEAGSQRIDRRLIELRLRLAGIDTETITLTGPQEVVIDANPVAPRPSPRRVNDAAAAVPAGTVMTATDEPPSSAERQLGFTDFDVEQAATDVLSTELHAGPEELRVTLLTPIAQRLPQHGAQKSARRLEIVPQGSRLTGRITAHCRLWEGTQLLASPSISLLIERRYDVLVTVVSTDRGEPVEPQALRQETRYLADPADEITPEQLAHYVWRTALGPGQIISMKHVTRGAAARAPVAIQARDAVRVVASQPGLQVVLRQAEALEPGRIGDSIRVRNRETGRIMTGQVTAAGVVEIAL
;
A
#
# COMPACT_ATOMS: atom_id res chain seq x y z
N MET A 1 -22.64 -0.37 -58.71
CA MET A 1 -21.64 -1.42 -58.41
C MET A 1 -21.66 -1.70 -56.91
N CYS A 2 -21.56 -2.97 -56.56
CA CYS A 2 -22.09 -3.61 -55.34
C CYS A 2 -21.69 -3.01 -53.98
N ARG A 3 -22.69 -2.98 -53.09
CA ARG A 3 -22.55 -3.02 -51.62
C ARG A 3 -22.30 -4.45 -51.18
N THR A 4 -21.42 -4.66 -50.20
CA THR A 4 -21.36 -5.93 -49.44
C THR A 4 -21.38 -5.59 -47.95
N GLN A 5 -22.53 -5.86 -47.33
CA GLN A 5 -22.71 -5.93 -45.89
C GLN A 5 -22.31 -7.34 -45.43
N ILE A 6 -21.58 -7.44 -44.31
CA ILE A 6 -21.35 -8.70 -43.61
C ILE A 6 -22.05 -8.60 -42.26
N THR A 7 -23.15 -9.35 -42.13
CA THR A 7 -23.79 -9.70 -40.86
C THR A 7 -23.49 -11.18 -40.61
N SER A 8 -22.84 -11.51 -39.50
CA SER A 8 -22.72 -12.90 -39.03
C SER A 8 -23.45 -13.05 -37.70
N THR A 9 -24.63 -13.65 -37.78
CA THR A 9 -25.40 -14.26 -36.71
C THR A 9 -25.24 -15.78 -36.80
N GLU A 10 -25.36 -16.44 -35.65
CA GLU A 10 -25.70 -17.87 -35.43
C GLU A 10 -24.63 -18.98 -35.43
N CYS A 11 -25.04 -20.07 -34.75
CA CYS A 11 -24.46 -21.41 -34.57
C CYS A 11 -23.39 -21.54 -33.47
N ARG A 12 -23.49 -22.44 -32.47
CA ARG A 12 -24.25 -23.70 -32.40
C ARG A 12 -24.36 -24.17 -30.94
N ARG A 13 -25.57 -24.58 -30.54
CA ARG A 13 -25.84 -25.61 -29.53
C ARG A 13 -25.22 -26.94 -29.95
N ARG A 14 -24.58 -27.68 -29.05
CA ARG A 14 -24.60 -29.16 -29.05
C ARG A 14 -24.50 -29.74 -27.64
N SER A 15 -25.59 -30.38 -27.24
CA SER A 15 -25.69 -31.42 -26.23
C SER A 15 -24.89 -32.67 -26.65
N ALA A 16 -24.30 -33.36 -25.70
CA ALA A 16 -23.96 -34.77 -25.81
C ALA A 16 -24.05 -35.41 -24.42
N VAL A 17 -25.22 -36.02 -24.17
CA VAL A 17 -25.42 -37.06 -23.16
C VAL A 17 -24.72 -38.31 -23.71
N PHE A 18 -23.73 -38.84 -23.00
CA PHE A 18 -23.21 -40.17 -23.28
C PHE A 18 -23.37 -41.08 -22.06
N CYS A 19 -24.24 -42.05 -22.28
CA CYS A 19 -24.55 -43.21 -21.49
C CYS A 19 -23.53 -44.32 -21.84
N GLY A 20 -23.07 -45.10 -20.86
CA GLY A 20 -22.51 -46.42 -21.14
C GLY A 20 -21.37 -46.92 -20.26
N CYS A 21 -21.72 -47.90 -19.43
CA CYS A 21 -20.96 -49.15 -19.19
C CYS A 21 -19.67 -49.12 -18.35
N ILE A 22 -19.84 -49.49 -17.07
CA ILE A 22 -19.33 -50.74 -16.46
C ILE A 22 -18.03 -51.28 -17.07
N TYR A 23 -16.93 -51.13 -16.34
CA TYR A 23 -15.91 -52.17 -16.16
C TYR A 23 -15.36 -52.07 -14.73
N ALA A 24 -15.88 -52.93 -13.86
CA ALA A 24 -15.29 -53.23 -12.56
C ALA A 24 -14.11 -54.18 -12.79
N SER A 25 -12.89 -53.63 -12.88
CA SER A 25 -11.66 -54.39 -12.78
C SER A 25 -10.96 -54.02 -11.47
N LEU A 26 -11.22 -54.85 -10.47
CA LEU A 26 -10.58 -54.86 -9.16
C LEU A 26 -9.12 -55.30 -9.34
N TRP A 27 -8.23 -54.34 -9.58
CA TRP A 27 -6.79 -54.54 -9.38
C TRP A 27 -6.46 -54.03 -7.99
N LEU A 28 -6.20 -54.95 -7.06
CA LEU A 28 -5.55 -54.62 -5.79
C LEU A 28 -4.14 -54.12 -6.11
N THR A 29 -3.98 -52.81 -6.22
CA THR A 29 -2.66 -52.18 -6.14
C THR A 29 -2.19 -52.26 -4.70
N PRO A 30 -1.01 -52.83 -4.40
CA PRO A 30 -0.42 -52.69 -3.09
C PRO A 30 -0.27 -51.19 -2.81
N ALA A 31 -0.73 -50.74 -1.64
CA ALA A 31 -0.46 -49.41 -1.15
C ALA A 31 1.05 -49.25 -1.03
N SER A 32 1.68 -48.68 -2.06
CA SER A 32 3.05 -48.19 -1.96
C SER A 32 3.06 -47.20 -0.80
N PRO A 33 3.92 -47.38 0.22
CA PRO A 33 4.16 -46.30 1.17
C PRO A 33 4.64 -45.12 0.31
N SER A 34 3.82 -44.08 0.22
CA SER A 34 4.20 -42.83 -0.40
C SER A 34 5.51 -42.41 0.27
N ALA A 35 6.60 -42.48 -0.49
CA ALA A 35 7.86 -41.90 -0.10
C ALA A 35 7.54 -40.48 0.35
N GLY A 36 7.69 -40.24 1.65
CA GLY A 36 7.22 -39.02 2.31
C GLY A 36 7.72 -37.84 1.52
N GLU A 37 6.81 -37.17 0.83
CA GLU A 37 7.02 -35.84 0.31
C GLU A 37 7.59 -35.05 1.49
N PRO A 38 8.77 -34.42 1.36
CA PRO A 38 9.40 -33.73 2.48
C PRO A 38 8.34 -32.79 3.02
N ALA A 39 7.85 -33.10 4.23
CA ALA A 39 6.71 -32.41 4.82
C ALA A 39 7.13 -30.95 4.95
N GLY A 40 6.71 -30.14 3.98
CA GLY A 40 7.03 -28.72 3.95
C GLY A 40 6.53 -28.12 5.26
N ALA A 41 7.39 -27.32 5.88
CA ALA A 41 7.00 -26.56 7.07
C ALA A 41 5.70 -25.80 6.76
N THR A 42 4.66 -26.04 7.56
CA THR A 42 3.39 -25.34 7.41
C THR A 42 3.26 -24.34 8.54
N ILE A 43 3.03 -23.08 8.17
CA ILE A 43 2.81 -21.98 9.10
C ILE A 43 1.36 -21.53 8.94
N GLN A 44 0.58 -21.60 10.00
CA GLN A 44 -0.82 -21.18 10.01
C GLN A 44 -0.94 -19.85 10.73
N LEU A 45 -1.42 -18.82 10.02
CA LEU A 45 -1.70 -17.51 10.58
C LEU A 45 -2.97 -17.53 11.40
N VAL A 46 -2.91 -16.96 12.60
CA VAL A 46 -4.07 -16.76 13.46
C VAL A 46 -4.84 -15.53 12.99
N GLU A 47 -6.18 -15.58 12.98
CA GLU A 47 -7.01 -14.45 12.52
C GLU A 47 -6.96 -13.25 13.47
N ARG A 48 -6.93 -13.53 14.77
CA ARG A 48 -6.94 -12.52 15.81
C ARG A 48 -6.12 -12.96 17.00
N VAL A 49 -5.24 -12.10 17.50
CA VAL A 49 -4.39 -12.41 18.65
C VAL A 49 -4.25 -11.21 19.58
N GLU A 50 -4.18 -11.51 20.88
CA GLU A 50 -3.83 -10.54 21.91
C GLU A 50 -2.35 -10.69 22.22
N VAL A 51 -1.58 -9.63 21.98
CA VAL A 51 -0.14 -9.60 22.26
C VAL A 51 0.08 -8.72 23.49
N ALA A 52 0.92 -9.20 24.41
CA ALA A 52 1.30 -8.48 25.62
C ALA A 52 2.79 -8.14 25.52
N GLY A 53 3.13 -7.10 24.79
CA GLY A 53 4.53 -6.69 24.65
C GLY A 53 4.73 -5.56 23.63
N PRO A 54 5.78 -4.74 23.84
CA PRO A 54 6.05 -3.59 23.00
C PRO A 54 6.49 -3.95 21.57
N ILE A 55 6.83 -5.22 21.32
CA ILE A 55 7.27 -5.73 20.01
C ILE A 55 6.42 -6.95 19.71
N ILE A 56 5.83 -6.97 18.52
CA ILE A 56 5.07 -8.10 18.00
C ILE A 56 6.04 -8.98 17.21
N HIS A 57 6.29 -10.18 17.71
CA HIS A 57 7.10 -11.16 17.00
C HIS A 57 6.22 -12.01 16.09
N LEU A 58 6.81 -12.55 15.02
CA LEU A 58 6.07 -13.43 14.11
C LEU A 58 5.56 -14.68 14.82
N ALA A 59 6.32 -15.22 15.79
CA ALA A 59 5.90 -16.37 16.59
C ALA A 59 4.60 -16.15 17.39
N ASP A 60 4.24 -14.89 17.66
CA ASP A 60 2.98 -14.57 18.37
C ASP A 60 1.76 -14.70 17.43
N LEU A 61 1.95 -14.62 16.11
CA LEU A 61 0.87 -14.60 15.13
C LEU A 61 0.65 -15.95 14.44
N ILE A 62 1.44 -16.98 14.77
CA ILE A 62 1.48 -18.23 14.00
C ILE A 62 1.40 -19.48 14.86
N GLU A 63 0.76 -20.49 14.30
CA GLU A 63 0.88 -21.88 14.71
C GLU A 63 1.78 -22.61 13.71
N THR A 64 2.70 -23.43 14.20
CA THR A 64 3.71 -24.09 13.36
C THR A 64 3.55 -25.60 13.40
N GLU A 65 3.52 -26.23 12.22
CA GLU A 65 3.52 -27.70 12.06
C GLU A 65 4.67 -28.14 11.16
N GLY A 66 5.39 -29.18 11.57
CA GLY A 66 6.51 -29.74 10.79
C GLY A 66 7.74 -28.83 10.68
N VAL A 67 7.83 -27.79 11.51
CA VAL A 67 8.95 -26.83 11.56
C VAL A 67 10.10 -27.42 12.40
N ASP A 68 11.33 -27.35 11.92
CA ASP A 68 12.51 -27.75 12.68
C ASP A 68 12.87 -26.71 13.77
N GLU A 69 13.55 -27.15 14.83
CA GLU A 69 13.86 -26.29 15.99
C GLU A 69 14.64 -25.02 15.60
N ARG A 70 15.52 -25.11 14.59
CA ARG A 70 16.29 -23.97 14.11
C ARG A 70 15.43 -22.93 13.40
N LEU A 71 14.49 -23.35 12.56
CA LEU A 71 13.55 -22.43 11.92
C LEU A 71 12.58 -21.85 12.96
N SER A 72 12.10 -22.66 13.91
CA SER A 72 11.27 -22.20 15.02
C SER A 72 11.95 -21.08 15.82
N GLN A 73 13.25 -21.24 16.13
CA GLN A 73 14.01 -20.21 16.82
C GLN A 73 14.16 -18.94 15.96
N ARG A 74 14.42 -19.06 14.66
CA ARG A 74 14.48 -17.90 13.75
C ARG A 74 13.14 -17.18 13.64
N LEU A 75 12.02 -17.89 13.59
CA LEU A 75 10.67 -17.29 13.52
C LEU A 75 10.36 -16.46 14.77
N ARG A 76 10.88 -16.83 15.94
CA ARG A 76 10.75 -16.05 17.18
C ARG A 76 11.56 -14.75 17.19
N GLU A 77 12.61 -14.66 16.37
CA GLU A 77 13.49 -13.48 16.28
C GLU A 77 13.01 -12.46 15.22
N ILE A 78 11.95 -12.78 14.46
CA ILE A 78 11.44 -11.89 13.42
C ILE A 78 10.45 -10.89 14.02
N ASP A 79 10.85 -9.63 14.03
CA ASP A 79 9.99 -8.51 14.43
C ASP A 79 9.07 -8.10 13.28
N LEU A 80 7.77 -7.99 13.54
CA LEU A 80 6.80 -7.56 12.54
C LEU A 80 6.49 -6.06 12.68
N ALA A 81 6.20 -5.62 13.90
CA ALA A 81 5.90 -4.23 14.24
C ALA A 81 6.23 -4.00 15.73
N ALA A 82 6.54 -2.76 16.13
CA ALA A 82 6.40 -2.37 17.53
C ALA A 82 5.02 -1.81 17.80
N GLU A 83 4.60 -2.06 19.03
CA GLU A 83 3.35 -1.61 19.60
C GLU A 83 3.40 -0.08 19.72
N SER A 84 2.87 0.64 18.74
CA SER A 84 2.26 1.95 18.99
C SER A 84 0.77 1.73 19.15
N VAL A 85 0.42 0.94 20.18
CA VAL A 85 -0.97 0.67 20.53
C VAL A 85 -1.35 1.51 21.72
N GLU A 86 -1.40 2.82 21.51
CA GLU A 86 -1.91 3.70 22.56
C GLU A 86 -3.43 3.59 22.77
N ALA A 87 -4.18 2.79 21.99
CA ALA A 87 -5.47 2.17 22.34
C ALA A 87 -6.28 1.68 21.10
N GLY A 88 -5.79 0.70 20.33
CA GLY A 88 -6.57 0.21 19.18
C GLY A 88 -6.11 -1.12 18.57
N SER A 89 -6.98 -1.73 17.78
CA SER A 89 -6.64 -2.92 17.00
C SER A 89 -5.71 -2.53 15.84
N GLN A 90 -4.56 -3.18 15.72
CA GLN A 90 -3.67 -3.08 14.57
C GLN A 90 -3.97 -4.20 13.57
N ARG A 91 -3.74 -3.96 12.28
CA ARG A 91 -3.86 -4.99 11.24
C ARG A 91 -2.53 -5.22 10.56
N ILE A 92 -2.10 -6.47 10.47
CA ILE A 92 -0.89 -6.88 9.78
C ILE A 92 -1.29 -7.67 8.53
N ASP A 93 -0.89 -7.17 7.37
CA ASP A 93 -1.14 -7.82 6.07
C ASP A 93 -0.16 -8.99 5.89
N ARG A 94 -0.66 -10.11 5.34
CA ARG A 94 0.12 -11.29 4.97
C ARG A 94 1.36 -10.96 4.13
N ARG A 95 1.28 -9.95 3.26
CA ARG A 95 2.40 -9.47 2.44
C ARG A 95 3.55 -8.92 3.28
N LEU A 96 3.26 -8.25 4.41
CA LEU A 96 4.28 -7.77 5.32
C LEU A 96 5.00 -8.95 6.00
N ILE A 97 4.24 -9.98 6.39
CA ILE A 97 4.79 -11.21 6.97
C ILE A 97 5.70 -11.92 5.97
N GLU A 98 5.24 -12.11 4.72
CA GLU A 98 6.04 -12.71 3.65
C GLU A 98 7.30 -11.89 3.34
N LEU A 99 7.20 -10.55 3.35
CA LEU A 99 8.35 -9.66 3.21
C LEU A 99 9.35 -9.89 4.35
N ARG A 100 8.89 -9.89 5.62
CA ARG A 100 9.75 -10.08 6.80
C ARG A 100 10.42 -11.46 6.83
N LEU A 101 9.72 -12.52 6.42
CA LEU A 101 10.31 -13.85 6.23
C LEU A 101 11.47 -13.83 5.22
N ARG A 102 11.26 -13.20 4.05
CA ARG A 102 12.32 -13.08 3.04
C ARG A 102 13.49 -12.24 3.53
N LEU A 103 13.22 -11.14 4.22
CA LEU A 103 14.26 -10.28 4.81
C LEU A 103 15.09 -11.02 5.86
N ALA A 104 14.47 -11.93 6.62
CA ALA A 104 15.16 -12.81 7.55
C ALA A 104 15.95 -13.94 6.86
N GLY A 105 15.91 -14.03 5.52
CA GLY A 105 16.57 -15.09 4.75
C GLY A 105 15.86 -16.43 4.86
N ILE A 106 14.54 -16.44 5.04
CA ILE A 106 13.70 -17.64 5.01
C ILE A 106 13.06 -17.72 3.63
N ASP A 107 13.24 -18.85 2.95
CA ASP A 107 12.70 -19.07 1.62
C ASP A 107 11.19 -19.40 1.69
N THR A 108 10.37 -18.48 1.17
CA THR A 108 8.92 -18.61 1.13
C THR A 108 8.44 -19.75 0.22
N GLU A 109 9.28 -20.29 -0.66
CA GLU A 109 8.92 -21.44 -1.51
C GLU A 109 8.98 -22.76 -0.73
N THR A 110 9.78 -22.80 0.35
CA THR A 110 9.97 -23.99 1.20
C THR A 110 8.94 -24.12 2.33
N ILE A 111 8.12 -23.09 2.51
CA ILE A 111 7.17 -22.98 3.61
C ILE A 111 5.79 -22.69 3.04
N THR A 112 4.78 -23.42 3.50
CA THR A 112 3.39 -23.13 3.13
C THR A 112 2.77 -22.24 4.20
N LEU A 113 2.52 -20.98 3.85
CA LEU A 113 1.81 -20.04 4.71
C LEU A 113 0.30 -20.17 4.47
N THR A 114 -0.46 -20.58 5.48
CA THR A 114 -1.93 -20.75 5.43
C THR A 114 -2.61 -19.78 6.40
N GLY A 115 -3.92 -19.57 6.26
CA GLY A 115 -4.68 -18.64 7.09
C GLY A 115 -5.13 -17.35 6.37
N PRO A 116 -5.59 -16.33 7.12
CA PRO A 116 -6.19 -15.13 6.55
C PRO A 116 -5.18 -14.21 5.84
N GLN A 117 -5.70 -13.26 5.05
CA GLN A 117 -4.89 -12.24 4.36
C GLN A 117 -4.45 -11.10 5.30
N GLU A 118 -5.18 -10.90 6.40
CA GLU A 118 -4.86 -9.91 7.43
C GLU A 118 -5.02 -10.56 8.81
N VAL A 119 -4.09 -10.27 9.71
CA VAL A 119 -4.15 -10.65 11.13
C VAL A 119 -4.51 -9.42 11.94
N VAL A 120 -5.55 -9.50 12.76
CA VAL A 120 -5.96 -8.42 13.67
C VAL A 120 -5.28 -8.63 15.02
N ILE A 121 -4.54 -7.62 15.45
CA ILE A 121 -3.84 -7.61 16.74
C ILE A 121 -4.57 -6.64 17.64
N ASP A 122 -5.12 -7.15 18.73
CA ASP A 122 -5.56 -6.27 19.81
C ASP A 122 -4.42 -6.15 20.80
N ALA A 123 -3.99 -4.93 21.10
CA ALA A 123 -3.20 -4.78 22.31
C ALA A 123 -4.10 -5.09 23.49
N ASN A 124 -3.61 -6.00 24.33
CA ASN A 124 -4.09 -6.04 25.68
C ASN A 124 -3.40 -4.89 26.41
N PRO A 125 -4.11 -3.81 26.79
CA PRO A 125 -3.48 -2.70 27.48
C PRO A 125 -2.90 -3.25 28.77
N VAL A 126 -1.56 -3.41 28.80
CA VAL A 126 -0.86 -3.81 30.02
C VAL A 126 -1.27 -2.80 31.07
N ALA A 127 -2.05 -3.25 32.05
CA ALA A 127 -2.60 -2.38 33.07
C ALA A 127 -1.47 -1.49 33.60
N PRO A 128 -1.63 -0.15 33.58
CA PRO A 128 -0.55 0.75 33.92
C PRO A 128 0.02 0.31 35.26
N ARG A 129 1.32 -0.03 35.28
CA ARG A 129 1.99 -0.47 36.51
C ARG A 129 1.62 0.53 37.60
N PRO A 130 1.05 0.10 38.74
CA PRO A 130 0.69 1.02 39.81
C PRO A 130 1.94 1.84 40.11
N SER A 131 1.81 3.16 39.99
CA SER A 131 2.89 4.09 40.26
C SER A 131 3.53 3.70 41.60
N PRO A 132 4.88 3.62 41.69
CA PRO A 132 5.53 3.20 42.91
C PRO A 132 5.01 4.06 44.05
N ARG A 133 4.21 3.44 44.93
CA ARG A 133 3.69 4.07 46.13
C ARG A 133 4.92 4.62 46.83
N ARG A 134 5.02 5.96 46.94
CA ARG A 134 6.06 6.60 47.74
C ARG A 134 5.94 6.03 49.15
N VAL A 135 6.81 5.09 49.50
CA VAL A 135 6.99 4.62 50.87
C VAL A 135 7.83 5.68 51.56
N ASN A 136 7.21 6.82 51.85
CA ASN A 136 7.70 7.70 52.89
C ASN A 136 6.95 7.34 54.17
N ASP A 137 7.72 7.22 55.24
CA ASP A 137 7.32 7.14 56.65
C ASP A 137 6.94 5.75 57.20
N ALA A 138 7.98 4.97 57.53
CA ALA A 138 8.03 4.20 58.79
C ALA A 138 9.47 3.76 59.08
N ALA A 139 10.21 4.63 59.78
CA ALA A 139 11.39 4.22 60.53
C ALA A 139 10.93 3.34 61.70
N ALA A 140 11.16 2.03 61.60
CA ALA A 140 11.15 1.14 62.75
C ALA A 140 12.20 0.05 62.53
N ALA A 141 13.08 -0.04 63.53
CA ALA A 141 14.24 -0.91 63.58
C ALA A 141 13.89 -2.39 63.32
N VAL A 142 14.71 -3.06 62.51
CA VAL A 142 14.76 -4.53 62.39
C VAL A 142 16.23 -4.96 62.46
N PRO A 143 16.55 -6.02 63.22
CA PRO A 143 17.89 -6.29 63.73
C PRO A 143 18.81 -6.99 62.72
N ALA A 144 20.10 -6.85 63.00
CA ALA A 144 21.17 -7.57 62.34
C ALA A 144 21.01 -9.09 62.52
N GLY A 145 21.15 -9.81 61.41
CA GLY A 145 21.42 -11.24 61.40
C GLY A 145 20.43 -12.04 60.57
N THR A 146 20.76 -12.27 59.30
CA THR A 146 20.56 -13.57 58.61
C THR A 146 21.42 -13.57 57.35
N VAL A 147 22.41 -14.46 57.37
CA VAL A 147 23.21 -14.93 56.23
C VAL A 147 22.44 -16.11 55.61
N MET A 148 22.45 -16.23 54.27
CA MET A 148 21.81 -17.23 53.37
C MET A 148 20.76 -16.56 52.48
N THR A 149 20.70 -16.73 51.16
CA THR A 149 21.42 -17.57 50.19
C THR A 149 21.38 -16.82 48.87
N ALA A 150 22.48 -16.85 48.11
CA ALA A 150 22.48 -16.41 46.71
C ALA A 150 21.59 -17.36 45.92
N THR A 151 20.35 -16.93 45.67
CA THR A 151 19.49 -17.54 44.66
C THR A 151 20.04 -17.08 43.32
N ASP A 152 20.59 -18.01 42.54
CA ASP A 152 20.88 -17.87 41.12
C ASP A 152 19.56 -17.55 40.40
N GLU A 153 19.20 -16.27 40.37
CA GLU A 153 18.11 -15.78 39.54
C GLU A 153 18.66 -15.78 38.11
N PRO A 154 18.13 -16.62 37.19
CA PRO A 154 18.61 -16.65 35.82
C PRO A 154 18.49 -15.22 35.26
N PRO A 155 19.52 -14.67 34.59
CA PRO A 155 19.52 -13.31 34.10
C PRO A 155 18.25 -13.11 33.28
N SER A 156 17.36 -12.24 33.77
CA SER A 156 16.05 -12.03 33.17
C SER A 156 16.26 -11.70 31.69
N SER A 157 15.50 -12.36 30.83
CA SER A 157 15.62 -12.29 29.37
C SER A 157 15.42 -10.87 28.81
N ALA A 158 15.05 -9.90 29.65
CA ALA A 158 14.83 -8.50 29.30
C ALA A 158 16.11 -7.68 29.03
N GLU A 159 17.29 -8.11 29.50
CA GLU A 159 18.54 -7.32 29.32
C GLU A 159 19.35 -7.68 28.05
N ARG A 160 18.87 -8.59 27.19
CA ARG A 160 19.60 -9.07 26.00
C ARG A 160 19.35 -8.31 24.69
N GLN A 161 18.58 -7.23 24.67
CA GLN A 161 18.37 -6.45 23.44
C GLN A 161 19.43 -5.34 23.29
N LEU A 162 20.63 -5.71 22.86
CA LEU A 162 21.77 -4.78 22.69
C LEU A 162 21.95 -4.24 21.25
N GLY A 163 21.12 -4.66 20.29
CA GLY A 163 21.20 -4.21 18.89
C GLY A 163 20.07 -3.28 18.46
N PHE A 164 20.31 -2.47 17.44
CA PHE A 164 19.25 -1.83 16.66
C PHE A 164 18.61 -2.88 15.75
N THR A 165 17.28 -2.92 15.73
CA THR A 165 16.49 -3.77 14.83
C THR A 165 16.12 -3.00 13.56
N ASP A 166 15.65 -3.71 12.54
CA ASP A 166 15.12 -3.07 11.32
C ASP A 166 13.91 -2.18 11.66
N PHE A 167 13.15 -2.57 12.68
CA PHE A 167 12.04 -1.79 13.20
C PHE A 167 12.51 -0.44 13.80
N ASP A 168 13.60 -0.42 14.57
CA ASP A 168 14.14 0.84 15.10
C ASP A 168 14.49 1.83 13.96
N VAL A 169 14.93 1.30 12.81
CA VAL A 169 15.23 2.08 11.60
C VAL A 169 13.97 2.64 10.95
N GLU A 170 12.91 1.82 10.84
CA GLU A 170 11.61 2.25 10.33
C GLU A 170 10.95 3.30 11.24
N GLN A 171 11.04 3.13 12.55
CA GLN A 171 10.53 4.10 13.52
C GLN A 171 11.26 5.43 13.41
N ALA A 172 12.60 5.41 13.42
CA ALA A 172 13.39 6.63 13.24
C ALA A 172 13.13 7.31 11.89
N ALA A 173 12.88 6.52 10.83
CA ALA A 173 12.49 7.07 9.54
C ALA A 173 11.11 7.72 9.60
N THR A 174 10.15 7.10 10.27
CA THR A 174 8.79 7.65 10.48
C THR A 174 8.84 8.97 11.22
N ASP A 175 9.65 9.09 12.28
CA ASP A 175 9.80 10.31 13.07
C ASP A 175 10.38 11.47 12.25
N VAL A 176 11.40 11.20 11.43
CA VAL A 176 11.98 12.22 10.54
C VAL A 176 11.00 12.63 9.44
N LEU A 177 10.40 11.65 8.77
CA LEU A 177 9.54 11.88 7.62
C LEU A 177 8.21 12.53 8.00
N SER A 178 7.65 12.22 9.17
CA SER A 178 6.45 12.89 9.71
C SER A 178 6.67 14.39 9.87
N THR A 179 7.84 14.78 10.38
CA THR A 179 8.25 16.18 10.50
C THR A 179 8.40 16.84 9.13
N GLU A 180 9.09 16.21 8.18
CA GLU A 180 9.31 16.79 6.84
C GLU A 180 8.03 16.88 6.01
N LEU A 181 7.16 15.87 6.09
CA LEU A 181 5.89 15.80 5.36
C LEU A 181 4.77 16.61 6.04
N HIS A 182 5.00 17.14 7.25
CA HIS A 182 3.98 17.79 8.08
C HIS A 182 2.74 16.89 8.27
N ALA A 183 2.98 15.59 8.50
CA ALA A 183 1.96 14.56 8.67
C ALA A 183 2.17 13.87 10.03
N GLY A 184 1.08 13.40 10.66
CA GLY A 184 1.19 12.60 11.88
C GLY A 184 1.91 11.27 11.62
N PRO A 185 2.62 10.70 12.60
CA PRO A 185 3.28 9.40 12.44
C PRO A 185 2.28 8.28 12.07
N GLU A 186 1.03 8.35 12.52
CA GLU A 186 -0.06 7.42 12.18
C GLU A 186 -0.57 7.56 10.73
N GLU A 187 -0.32 8.71 10.11
CA GLU A 187 -0.64 8.94 8.70
C GLU A 187 0.41 8.36 7.76
N LEU A 188 1.55 7.90 8.29
CA LEU A 188 2.63 7.35 7.50
C LEU A 188 2.78 5.86 7.78
N ARG A 189 3.05 5.11 6.71
CA ARG A 189 3.52 3.73 6.79
C ARG A 189 4.87 3.68 6.10
N VAL A 190 5.91 3.48 6.89
CA VAL A 190 7.27 3.33 6.41
C VAL A 190 7.65 1.86 6.46
N THR A 191 8.13 1.32 5.35
CA THR A 191 8.57 -0.08 5.25
C THR A 191 9.98 -0.12 4.72
N LEU A 192 10.88 -0.79 5.45
CA LEU A 192 12.23 -1.04 5.01
C LEU A 192 12.23 -2.14 3.95
N LEU A 193 12.77 -1.84 2.76
CA LEU A 193 12.78 -2.78 1.64
C LEU A 193 14.02 -3.69 1.64
N THR A 194 15.04 -3.34 2.40
CA THR A 194 16.31 -4.06 2.49
C THR A 194 16.73 -4.16 3.95
N PRO A 195 16.99 -5.36 4.49
CA PRO A 195 17.29 -5.51 5.91
C PRO A 195 18.67 -4.88 6.19
N ILE A 196 18.79 -4.17 7.31
CA ILE A 196 19.98 -3.39 7.65
C ILE A 196 20.52 -3.67 9.05
N ALA A 197 19.71 -4.21 9.97
CA ALA A 197 20.10 -4.51 11.34
C ALA A 197 21.37 -5.37 11.44
N GLN A 198 21.55 -6.32 10.51
CA GLN A 198 22.75 -7.17 10.45
C GLN A 198 24.01 -6.44 9.97
N ARG A 199 23.85 -5.31 9.26
CA ARG A 199 24.95 -4.48 8.76
C ARG A 199 25.31 -3.34 9.70
N LEU A 200 24.44 -3.03 10.66
CA LEU A 200 24.73 -2.04 11.68
C LEU A 200 25.69 -2.63 12.73
N PRO A 201 26.69 -1.86 13.20
CA PRO A 201 27.59 -2.31 14.26
C PRO A 201 26.85 -2.77 15.52
N GLN A 202 26.79 -4.07 15.77
CA GLN A 202 26.10 -4.64 16.94
C GLN A 202 26.98 -4.72 18.20
N HIS A 203 28.30 -4.54 18.05
CA HIS A 203 29.25 -4.59 19.16
C HIS A 203 29.61 -3.18 19.65
N GLY A 204 29.66 -3.00 20.96
CA GLY A 204 29.95 -1.74 21.63
C GLY A 204 28.80 -1.25 22.52
N ALA A 205 28.91 -0.03 23.04
CA ALA A 205 28.16 0.49 24.17
C ALA A 205 26.64 0.25 24.12
N GLN A 206 26.03 0.28 25.32
CA GLN A 206 24.59 0.18 25.59
C GLN A 206 23.76 0.96 24.55
N LYS A 207 22.66 0.38 24.05
CA LYS A 207 21.78 0.97 23.00
C LYS A 207 21.41 2.44 23.28
N SER A 208 21.28 2.82 24.54
CA SER A 208 20.99 4.18 25.02
C SER A 208 22.06 5.23 24.69
N ALA A 209 23.32 4.83 24.48
CA ALA A 209 24.41 5.76 24.12
C ALA A 209 24.47 6.05 22.61
N ARG A 210 23.70 5.32 21.81
CA ARG A 210 23.73 5.38 20.35
C ARG A 210 22.49 6.09 19.81
N ARG A 211 22.69 6.92 18.79
CA ARG A 211 21.62 7.66 18.13
C ARG A 211 21.53 7.24 16.67
N LEU A 212 20.32 6.88 16.25
CA LEU A 212 19.99 6.65 14.85
C LEU A 212 19.46 7.96 14.23
N GLU A 213 19.92 8.28 13.03
CA GLU A 213 19.46 9.44 12.28
C GLU A 213 19.21 9.02 10.83
N ILE A 214 18.01 9.29 10.32
CA ILE A 214 17.63 8.99 8.94
C ILE A 214 17.70 10.28 8.13
N VAL A 215 18.37 10.23 6.99
CA VAL A 215 18.52 11.38 6.09
C VAL A 215 18.00 10.99 4.70
N PRO A 216 16.75 11.36 4.35
CA PRO A 216 16.18 11.12 3.02
C PRO A 216 17.05 11.69 1.90
N GLN A 217 17.06 11.03 0.75
CA GLN A 217 17.76 11.50 -0.44
C GLN A 217 16.76 11.88 -1.54
N GLY A 218 16.91 13.09 -2.08
CA GLY A 218 16.04 13.62 -3.15
C GLY A 218 14.90 14.49 -2.64
N SER A 219 14.10 15.01 -3.58
CA SER A 219 12.99 15.93 -3.29
C SER A 219 11.65 15.23 -3.07
N ARG A 220 11.53 13.96 -3.48
CA ARG A 220 10.30 13.17 -3.32
C ARG A 220 10.38 12.39 -2.01
N LEU A 221 9.43 12.64 -1.12
CA LEU A 221 9.37 12.05 0.22
C LEU A 221 8.30 10.95 0.37
N THR A 222 7.57 10.61 -0.69
CA THR A 222 6.59 9.50 -0.71
C THR A 222 6.90 8.49 -1.80
N GLY A 223 6.43 7.26 -1.63
CA GLY A 223 6.72 6.12 -2.47
C GLY A 223 8.07 5.50 -2.15
N ARG A 224 8.71 4.89 -3.15
CA ARG A 224 10.03 4.28 -2.95
C ARG A 224 11.10 5.38 -2.93
N ILE A 225 11.80 5.51 -1.82
CA ILE A 225 12.90 6.47 -1.65
C ILE A 225 14.18 5.77 -1.20
N THR A 226 15.30 6.49 -1.35
CA THR A 226 16.59 6.12 -0.76
C THR A 226 16.89 7.07 0.39
N ALA A 227 17.44 6.56 1.48
CA ALA A 227 17.86 7.37 2.63
C ALA A 227 19.22 6.89 3.15
N HIS A 228 19.94 7.74 3.87
CA HIS A 228 21.10 7.32 4.66
C HIS A 228 20.68 7.06 6.10
N CYS A 229 21.07 5.91 6.63
CA CYS A 229 20.89 5.56 8.03
C CYS A 229 22.21 5.81 8.77
N ARG A 230 22.32 6.94 9.47
CA ARG A 230 23.51 7.32 10.23
C ARG A 230 23.39 6.80 11.65
N LEU A 231 24.37 6.01 12.07
CA LEU A 231 24.50 5.52 13.43
C LEU A 231 25.61 6.29 14.13
N TRP A 232 25.26 6.98 15.20
CA TRP A 232 26.17 7.78 16.02
C TRP A 232 26.38 7.15 17.40
N GLU A 233 27.57 7.32 17.98
CA GLU A 233 27.88 7.05 19.38
C GLU A 233 28.52 8.32 19.97
N GLY A 234 27.76 9.05 20.76
CA GLY A 234 28.11 10.43 21.13
C GLY A 234 28.25 11.33 19.90
N THR A 235 29.46 11.81 19.63
CA THR A 235 29.80 12.65 18.45
C THR A 235 30.46 11.88 17.32
N GLN A 236 30.76 10.59 17.51
CA GLN A 236 31.43 9.78 16.51
C GLN A 236 30.41 9.09 15.60
N LEU A 237 30.54 9.28 14.29
CA LEU A 237 29.77 8.54 13.29
C LEU A 237 30.35 7.13 13.17
N LEU A 238 29.59 6.11 13.56
CA LEU A 238 30.01 4.71 13.47
C LEU A 238 29.75 4.12 12.08
N ALA A 239 28.59 4.41 11.50
CA ALA A 239 28.19 3.87 10.20
C ALA A 239 27.18 4.79 9.49
N SER A 240 27.15 4.73 8.16
CA SER A 240 26.17 5.49 7.33
C SER A 240 25.72 4.71 6.08
N PRO A 241 25.17 3.49 6.20
CA PRO A 241 24.66 2.75 5.06
C PRO A 241 23.53 3.48 4.33
N SER A 242 23.41 3.23 3.02
CA SER A 242 22.26 3.61 2.21
C SER A 242 21.16 2.54 2.33
N ILE A 243 19.94 2.97 2.59
CA ILE A 243 18.76 2.12 2.75
C ILE A 243 17.68 2.51 1.74
N SER A 244 16.83 1.54 1.37
CA SER A 244 15.64 1.77 0.55
C SER A 244 14.39 1.65 1.41
N LEU A 245 13.55 2.68 1.37
CA LEU A 245 12.29 2.76 2.11
C LEU A 245 11.12 2.82 1.12
N LEU A 246 10.00 2.19 1.46
CA LEU A 246 8.70 2.47 0.87
C LEU A 246 7.90 3.30 1.87
N ILE A 247 7.49 4.50 1.45
CA ILE A 247 6.71 5.42 2.26
C ILE A 247 5.33 5.52 1.64
N GLU A 248 4.33 5.08 2.38
CA GLU A 248 2.93 5.22 2.01
C GLU A 248 2.26 6.19 2.97
N ARG A 249 1.47 7.12 2.45
CA ARG A 249 0.70 8.06 3.25
C ARG A 249 -0.76 7.64 3.27
N ARG A 250 -1.41 7.84 4.41
CA ARG A 250 -2.84 7.61 4.64
C ARG A 250 -3.63 8.70 3.94
N TYR A 251 -4.52 8.31 3.04
CA TYR A 251 -5.45 9.18 2.33
C TYR A 251 -6.87 8.66 2.51
N ASP A 252 -7.82 9.57 2.64
CA ASP A 252 -9.23 9.26 2.45
C ASP A 252 -9.54 9.37 0.96
N VAL A 253 -9.78 8.22 0.34
CA VAL A 253 -10.00 8.12 -1.09
C VAL A 253 -11.41 7.65 -1.40
N LEU A 254 -11.90 8.02 -2.58
CA LEU A 254 -13.12 7.45 -3.12
C LEU A 254 -12.78 6.20 -3.91
N VAL A 255 -13.52 5.12 -3.63
CA VAL A 255 -13.48 3.89 -4.40
C VAL A 255 -14.83 3.61 -5.04
N THR A 256 -14.81 2.88 -6.14
CA THR A 256 -16.03 2.38 -6.80
C THR A 256 -16.61 1.19 -6.02
N VAL A 257 -17.93 1.15 -5.82
CA VAL A 257 -18.62 0.00 -5.19
C VAL A 257 -19.08 -1.01 -6.22
N VAL A 258 -19.42 -0.53 -7.41
CA VAL A 258 -19.88 -1.31 -8.56
C VAL A 258 -18.98 -1.07 -9.75
N SER A 259 -18.97 -1.99 -10.71
CA SER A 259 -18.32 -1.75 -12.00
C SER A 259 -19.01 -0.61 -12.74
N THR A 260 -18.23 0.23 -13.41
CA THR A 260 -18.73 1.39 -14.16
C THR A 260 -18.31 1.34 -15.62
N ASP A 261 -19.16 1.85 -16.50
CA ASP A 261 -18.86 1.94 -17.93
C ASP A 261 -18.39 3.35 -18.32
N ARG A 262 -17.53 3.40 -19.34
CA ARG A 262 -17.07 4.68 -19.90
C ARG A 262 -18.27 5.49 -20.45
N GLY A 263 -18.33 6.75 -20.06
CA GLY A 263 -19.33 7.73 -20.50
C GLY A 263 -20.59 7.78 -19.63
N GLU A 264 -20.74 6.84 -18.71
CA GLU A 264 -21.82 6.85 -17.72
C GLU A 264 -21.60 7.97 -16.69
N PRO A 265 -22.66 8.67 -16.22
CA PRO A 265 -22.54 9.64 -15.15
C PRO A 265 -22.01 9.01 -13.87
N VAL A 266 -21.24 9.78 -13.11
CA VAL A 266 -20.77 9.35 -11.79
C VAL A 266 -21.93 9.49 -10.80
N GLU A 267 -22.54 8.36 -10.43
CA GLU A 267 -23.61 8.33 -9.44
C GLU A 267 -23.05 8.28 -8.01
N PRO A 268 -23.56 9.09 -7.06
CA PRO A 268 -23.07 9.08 -5.67
C PRO A 268 -23.13 7.71 -4.99
N GLN A 269 -24.14 6.90 -5.32
CA GLN A 269 -24.33 5.55 -4.78
C GLN A 269 -23.27 4.54 -5.26
N ALA A 270 -22.57 4.84 -6.36
CA ALA A 270 -21.48 4.02 -6.87
C ALA A 270 -20.15 4.31 -6.17
N LEU A 271 -20.11 5.27 -5.25
CA LEU A 271 -18.91 5.74 -4.56
C LEU A 271 -18.95 5.32 -3.09
N ARG A 272 -17.79 4.92 -2.57
CA ARG A 272 -17.56 4.72 -1.14
C ARG A 272 -16.26 5.40 -0.74
N GLN A 273 -16.28 6.12 0.38
CA GLN A 273 -15.07 6.66 0.97
C GLN A 273 -14.36 5.56 1.75
N GLU A 274 -13.06 5.40 1.53
CA GLU A 274 -12.19 4.46 2.23
C GLU A 274 -10.87 5.13 2.60
N THR A 275 -10.33 4.78 3.77
CA THR A 275 -8.99 5.17 4.16
C THR A 275 -7.99 4.14 3.62
N ARG A 276 -7.00 4.60 2.84
CA ARG A 276 -5.96 3.76 2.21
C ARG A 276 -4.57 4.35 2.41
N TYR A 277 -3.56 3.50 2.59
CA TYR A 277 -2.15 3.89 2.51
C TYR A 277 -1.70 3.82 1.06
N LEU A 278 -1.15 4.91 0.53
CA LEU A 278 -0.75 5.03 -0.88
C LEU A 278 0.65 5.64 -1.01
N ALA A 279 1.45 5.07 -1.90
CA ALA A 279 2.78 5.57 -2.27
C ALA A 279 2.73 6.85 -3.11
N ASP A 280 1.69 7.00 -3.93
CA ASP A 280 1.45 8.18 -4.75
C ASP A 280 0.40 9.08 -4.09
N PRO A 281 0.53 10.42 -4.20
CA PRO A 281 -0.51 11.33 -3.73
C PRO A 281 -1.84 11.02 -4.41
N ALA A 282 -2.89 10.86 -3.61
CA ALA A 282 -4.26 10.78 -4.11
C ALA A 282 -4.87 12.18 -4.21
N ASP A 283 -5.78 12.33 -5.17
CA ASP A 283 -6.62 13.53 -5.24
C ASP A 283 -7.61 13.51 -4.07
N GLU A 284 -7.72 14.60 -3.31
CA GLU A 284 -8.76 14.79 -2.30
C GLU A 284 -10.07 15.15 -3.01
N ILE A 285 -10.84 14.13 -3.38
CA ILE A 285 -12.10 14.28 -4.11
C ILE A 285 -13.27 14.00 -3.18
N THR A 286 -14.25 14.91 -3.13
CA THR A 286 -15.52 14.65 -2.42
C THR A 286 -16.58 14.10 -3.37
N PRO A 287 -17.53 13.26 -2.89
CA PRO A 287 -18.60 12.73 -3.72
C PRO A 287 -19.40 13.81 -4.47
N GLU A 288 -19.59 14.97 -3.84
CA GLU A 288 -20.34 16.09 -4.40
C GLU A 288 -19.63 16.73 -5.59
N GLN A 289 -18.29 16.77 -5.58
CA GLN A 289 -17.50 17.27 -6.71
C GLN A 289 -17.69 16.40 -7.96
N LEU A 290 -17.91 15.09 -7.77
CA LEU A 290 -18.08 14.14 -8.86
C LEU A 290 -19.50 14.10 -9.45
N ALA A 291 -20.50 14.69 -8.81
CA ALA A 291 -21.90 14.64 -9.26
C ALA A 291 -22.13 15.20 -10.68
N HIS A 292 -21.22 16.03 -11.18
CA HIS A 292 -21.26 16.59 -12.54
C HIS A 292 -20.26 15.97 -13.49
N TYR A 293 -19.69 14.82 -13.16
CA TYR A 293 -18.72 14.11 -13.98
C TYR A 293 -19.33 12.85 -14.62
N VAL A 294 -18.66 12.36 -15.65
CA VAL A 294 -18.87 11.04 -16.26
C VAL A 294 -17.56 10.27 -16.24
N TRP A 295 -17.66 8.95 -16.25
CA TRP A 295 -16.49 8.07 -16.28
C TRP A 295 -15.75 8.21 -17.62
N ARG A 296 -14.47 8.57 -17.58
CA ARG A 296 -13.59 8.58 -18.76
C ARG A 296 -13.09 7.18 -19.10
N THR A 297 -12.97 6.33 -18.09
CA THR A 297 -12.47 4.95 -18.17
C THR A 297 -13.38 4.07 -17.33
N ALA A 298 -13.60 2.82 -17.76
CA ALA A 298 -14.31 1.83 -16.97
C ALA A 298 -13.49 1.46 -15.73
N LEU A 299 -14.14 1.40 -14.56
CA LEU A 299 -13.51 1.00 -13.30
C LEU A 299 -14.24 -0.22 -12.74
N GLY A 300 -13.49 -1.17 -12.19
CA GLY A 300 -14.04 -2.30 -11.42
C GLY A 300 -14.31 -1.91 -9.97
N PRO A 301 -15.06 -2.71 -9.20
CA PRO A 301 -15.32 -2.45 -7.79
C PRO A 301 -14.03 -2.46 -6.96
N GLY A 302 -13.94 -1.57 -5.99
CA GLY A 302 -12.80 -1.36 -5.09
C GLY A 302 -11.67 -0.52 -5.69
N GLN A 303 -11.78 -0.04 -6.92
CA GLN A 303 -10.73 0.77 -7.55
C GLN A 303 -10.80 2.23 -7.10
N ILE A 304 -9.61 2.81 -6.86
CA ILE A 304 -9.48 4.21 -6.44
C ILE A 304 -9.82 5.14 -7.59
N ILE A 305 -10.71 6.09 -7.31
CA ILE A 305 -11.15 7.12 -8.23
C ILE A 305 -10.17 8.29 -8.12
N SER A 306 -9.77 8.82 -9.27
CA SER A 306 -8.90 9.99 -9.37
C SER A 306 -9.39 10.87 -10.52
N MET A 307 -8.95 12.13 -10.57
CA MET A 307 -9.43 13.10 -11.56
C MET A 307 -9.12 12.66 -13.01
N LYS A 308 -8.11 11.82 -13.22
CA LYS A 308 -7.80 11.22 -14.53
C LYS A 308 -8.86 10.21 -15.02
N HIS A 309 -9.64 9.63 -14.11
CA HIS A 309 -10.69 8.64 -14.43
C HIS A 309 -12.03 9.27 -14.78
N VAL A 310 -12.20 10.56 -14.56
CA VAL A 310 -13.47 11.27 -14.75
C VAL A 310 -13.30 12.45 -15.71
N THR A 311 -14.39 12.87 -16.33
CA THR A 311 -14.45 14.12 -17.11
C THR A 311 -15.80 14.80 -16.89
N ARG A 312 -15.90 16.12 -17.05
CA ARG A 312 -17.13 16.87 -16.72
C ARG A 312 -18.27 16.49 -17.68
N GLY A 313 -19.38 16.02 -17.12
CA GLY A 313 -20.51 15.37 -17.80
C GLY A 313 -21.37 16.26 -18.70
N ALA A 314 -21.33 17.59 -18.54
CA ALA A 314 -22.03 18.50 -19.46
C ALA A 314 -21.52 18.35 -20.91
N ALA A 315 -20.24 18.03 -21.10
CA ALA A 315 -19.68 17.76 -22.42
C ALA A 315 -20.18 16.42 -22.99
N ALA A 316 -20.41 15.40 -22.17
CA ALA A 316 -20.70 14.02 -22.61
C ALA A 316 -22.14 13.76 -23.08
N ARG A 317 -23.10 14.65 -22.78
CA ARG A 317 -24.48 14.59 -23.35
C ARG A 317 -24.84 15.74 -24.30
N ALA A 318 -24.02 16.77 -24.44
CA ALA A 318 -24.24 17.80 -25.45
C ALA A 318 -24.14 17.19 -26.87
N PRO A 319 -25.00 17.56 -27.82
CA PRO A 319 -24.78 17.19 -29.22
C PRO A 319 -23.38 17.63 -29.65
N VAL A 320 -22.75 16.83 -30.51
CA VAL A 320 -21.43 17.16 -31.08
C VAL A 320 -21.53 18.54 -31.73
N ALA A 321 -20.81 19.50 -31.18
CA ALA A 321 -20.91 20.91 -31.58
C ALA A 321 -20.12 21.19 -32.86
N ILE A 322 -19.08 20.38 -33.11
CA ILE A 322 -18.17 20.45 -34.26
C ILE A 322 -17.87 19.01 -34.72
N GLN A 323 -18.13 18.67 -35.98
CA GLN A 323 -17.72 17.41 -36.58
C GLN A 323 -16.30 17.52 -37.18
N ALA A 324 -15.65 16.38 -37.39
CA ALA A 324 -14.39 16.37 -38.14
C ALA A 324 -14.63 16.91 -39.56
N ARG A 325 -13.70 17.76 -40.01
CA ARG A 325 -13.69 18.51 -41.28
C ARG A 325 -14.66 19.69 -41.36
N ASP A 326 -15.38 20.01 -40.29
CA ASP A 326 -16.19 21.22 -40.24
C ASP A 326 -15.31 22.47 -40.32
N ALA A 327 -15.84 23.50 -40.98
CA ALA A 327 -15.23 24.83 -40.98
C ALA A 327 -15.53 25.52 -39.64
N VAL A 328 -14.50 25.91 -38.91
CA VAL A 328 -14.60 26.49 -37.58
C VAL A 328 -13.92 27.84 -37.50
N ARG A 329 -14.49 28.73 -36.69
CA ARG A 329 -13.92 30.02 -36.32
C ARG A 329 -13.02 29.82 -35.12
N VAL A 330 -11.74 30.16 -35.26
CA VAL A 330 -10.78 30.11 -34.16
C VAL A 330 -10.59 31.52 -33.61
N VAL A 331 -10.77 31.69 -32.31
CA VAL A 331 -10.55 32.93 -31.58
C VAL A 331 -9.35 32.71 -30.67
N ALA A 332 -8.31 33.51 -30.86
CA ALA A 332 -7.14 33.50 -30.00
C ALA A 332 -7.10 34.84 -29.26
N SER A 333 -7.13 34.79 -27.92
CA SER A 333 -7.23 35.99 -27.08
C SER A 333 -6.14 36.05 -26.03
N GLN A 334 -5.53 37.23 -25.92
CA GLN A 334 -4.64 37.65 -24.84
C GLN A 334 -5.06 39.07 -24.39
N PRO A 335 -4.71 39.52 -23.18
CA PRO A 335 -4.98 40.88 -22.74
C PRO A 335 -4.46 41.92 -23.75
N GLY A 336 -5.38 42.65 -24.40
CA GLY A 336 -5.04 43.68 -25.40
C GLY A 336 -4.88 43.19 -26.86
N LEU A 337 -4.99 41.88 -27.15
CA LEU A 337 -4.90 41.35 -28.51
C LEU A 337 -5.92 40.23 -28.75
N GLN A 338 -6.73 40.37 -29.81
CA GLN A 338 -7.65 39.34 -30.26
C GLN A 338 -7.42 39.02 -31.73
N VAL A 339 -7.07 37.77 -32.02
CA VAL A 339 -6.88 37.26 -33.38
C VAL A 339 -8.05 36.33 -33.72
N VAL A 340 -8.73 36.58 -34.83
CA VAL A 340 -9.86 35.76 -35.28
C VAL A 340 -9.55 35.15 -36.64
N LEU A 341 -9.45 33.83 -36.69
CA LEU A 341 -9.30 33.06 -37.93
C LEU A 341 -10.67 32.51 -38.34
N ARG A 342 -11.14 32.90 -39.53
CA ARG A 342 -12.49 32.54 -40.00
C ARG A 342 -12.57 31.20 -40.74
N GLN A 343 -11.43 30.65 -41.18
CA GLN A 343 -11.36 29.46 -42.02
C GLN A 343 -10.35 28.43 -41.48
N ALA A 344 -10.61 27.90 -40.30
CA ALA A 344 -9.95 26.69 -39.84
C ALA A 344 -10.83 25.46 -40.11
N GLU A 345 -10.22 24.30 -40.21
CA GLU A 345 -10.89 23.02 -40.37
C GLU A 345 -10.65 22.17 -39.12
N ALA A 346 -11.71 21.68 -38.50
CA ALA A 346 -11.57 20.75 -37.39
C ALA A 346 -11.01 19.40 -37.87
N LEU A 347 -9.98 18.88 -37.22
CA LEU A 347 -9.42 17.56 -37.53
C LEU A 347 -10.14 16.44 -36.76
N GLU A 348 -10.76 16.79 -35.65
CA GLU A 348 -11.43 15.89 -34.71
C GLU A 348 -12.79 16.45 -34.34
N PRO A 349 -13.80 15.60 -34.09
CA PRO A 349 -15.08 16.06 -33.56
C PRO A 349 -14.92 16.53 -32.11
N GLY A 350 -15.72 17.52 -31.70
CA GLY A 350 -15.71 18.08 -30.35
C GLY A 350 -17.07 18.59 -29.89
N ARG A 351 -17.35 18.43 -28.59
CA ARG A 351 -18.44 19.06 -27.87
C ARG A 351 -17.97 20.36 -27.22
N ILE A 352 -18.90 21.20 -26.78
CA ILE A 352 -18.59 22.41 -26.01
C ILE A 352 -17.80 22.01 -24.76
N GLY A 353 -16.61 22.60 -24.61
CA GLY A 353 -15.64 22.33 -23.55
C GLY A 353 -14.51 21.37 -23.95
N ASP A 354 -14.64 20.62 -25.04
CA ASP A 354 -13.60 19.69 -25.49
C ASP A 354 -12.41 20.44 -26.10
N SER A 355 -11.21 19.89 -25.94
CA SER A 355 -10.01 20.37 -26.64
C SER A 355 -9.86 19.59 -27.96
N ILE A 356 -9.88 20.29 -29.09
CA ILE A 356 -9.79 19.69 -30.43
C ILE A 356 -8.63 20.27 -31.24
N ARG A 357 -8.10 19.46 -32.16
CA ARG A 357 -7.12 19.91 -33.15
C ARG A 357 -7.81 20.56 -34.34
N VAL A 358 -7.34 21.73 -34.72
CA VAL A 358 -7.83 22.52 -35.86
C VAL A 358 -6.68 22.85 -36.81
N ARG A 359 -6.92 22.80 -38.11
CA ARG A 359 -5.95 23.14 -39.16
C ARG A 359 -6.36 24.44 -39.85
N ASN A 360 -5.49 25.44 -39.85
CA ASN A 360 -5.70 26.64 -40.66
C ASN A 360 -5.59 26.27 -42.16
N ARG A 361 -6.62 26.59 -42.95
CA ARG A 361 -6.65 26.24 -44.39
C ARG A 361 -5.71 27.07 -45.25
N GLU A 362 -5.38 28.28 -44.83
CA GLU A 362 -4.47 29.17 -45.56
C GLU A 362 -3.01 28.79 -45.33
N THR A 363 -2.65 28.48 -44.09
CA THR A 363 -1.24 28.24 -43.71
C THR A 363 -0.89 26.76 -43.56
N GLY A 364 -1.88 25.87 -43.48
CA GLY A 364 -1.69 24.45 -43.17
C GLY A 364 -1.29 24.15 -41.72
N ARG A 365 -1.10 25.17 -40.87
CA ARG A 365 -0.67 25.00 -39.47
C ARG A 365 -1.79 24.35 -38.63
N ILE A 366 -1.41 23.42 -37.76
CA ILE A 366 -2.30 22.75 -36.81
C ILE A 366 -2.17 23.42 -35.45
N MET A 367 -3.31 23.65 -34.79
CA MET A 367 -3.38 24.25 -33.46
C MET A 367 -4.36 23.43 -32.60
N THR A 368 -4.24 23.53 -31.29
CA THR A 368 -5.14 22.89 -30.33
C THR A 368 -5.90 23.97 -29.56
N GLY A 369 -7.21 23.82 -29.44
CA GLY A 369 -8.05 24.79 -28.75
C GLY A 369 -9.31 24.18 -28.15
N GLN A 370 -9.95 24.91 -27.24
CA GLN A 370 -11.16 24.48 -26.54
C GLN A 370 -12.40 24.94 -27.30
N VAL A 371 -13.36 24.05 -27.54
CA VAL A 371 -14.63 24.39 -28.19
C VAL A 371 -15.48 25.22 -27.23
N THR A 372 -15.78 26.48 -27.58
CA THR A 372 -16.58 27.37 -26.72
C THR A 372 -18.03 27.48 -27.17
N ALA A 373 -18.30 27.28 -28.47
CA ALA A 373 -19.64 27.25 -29.04
C ALA A 373 -19.67 26.37 -30.31
N ALA A 374 -20.86 26.13 -30.87
CA ALA A 374 -20.99 25.44 -32.16
C ALA A 374 -20.22 26.20 -33.25
N GLY A 375 -19.21 25.55 -33.84
CA GLY A 375 -18.33 26.14 -34.83
C GLY A 375 -17.31 27.16 -34.30
N VAL A 376 -17.13 27.30 -32.98
CA VAL A 376 -16.16 28.26 -32.39
C VAL A 376 -15.18 27.54 -31.47
N VAL A 377 -13.89 27.79 -31.69
CA VAL A 377 -12.76 27.22 -30.92
C VAL A 377 -11.91 28.36 -30.36
N GLU A 378 -11.63 28.34 -29.06
CA GLU A 378 -10.76 29.29 -28.39
C GLU A 378 -9.35 28.71 -28.18
N ILE A 379 -8.32 29.52 -28.42
CA ILE A 379 -6.91 29.16 -28.23
C ILE A 379 -6.27 30.16 -27.28
N ALA A 380 -5.61 29.64 -26.24
CA ALA A 380 -4.72 30.44 -25.41
C ALA A 380 -3.43 30.73 -26.20
N LEU A 381 -3.15 32.01 -26.46
CA LEU A 381 -1.90 32.47 -27.09
C LEU A 381 -0.74 32.47 -26.11
#